data_AF-A0A2V8AIW8-F1
#
_entry.id   AF-A0A2V8AIW8-F1
#
_cell.length_a   1.000
_cell.length_b   1.000
_cell.length_c   1.000
_cell.angle_alpha   90.00
_cell.angle_beta   90.00
_cell.angle_gamma   90.00
#
_symmetry.space_group_name_H-M   'P 1'
#
loop_
_entity.id
_entity.type
_entity.pdbx_description
1 polymer ?
#
loop_
_entity_poly.entity_id
_entity_poly.type
_entity_poly.pdbx_seq_one_letter_code
_entity_poly.pdbx_strand_id
1 'polypeptide(L)'
;MFWIFGGAYTEGAGSSPHTDGEALARQGAVVVTFNYRLGPFGFFSHPELTNESGHNASGNQGLMDAIAALRWVQTNIAAFGGDPRNVLKLYSADSDEEATRASCMRRFWRG
;
A
#
# COMPACT_ATOMS: atom_id res chain seq x y z
N MET A 1 3.85 11.14 5.47
CA MET A 1 4.05 10.65 4.09
C MET A 1 3.93 9.13 4.10
N PHE A 2 3.12 8.56 3.21
CA PHE A 2 2.98 7.11 3.04
C PHE A 2 3.40 6.75 1.62
N TRP A 3 4.48 5.98 1.49
CA TRP A 3 5.11 5.68 0.20
C TRP A 3 4.78 4.25 -0.26
N ILE A 4 4.29 4.14 -1.50
CA ILE A 4 4.05 2.88 -2.19
C ILE A 4 5.11 2.73 -3.28
N PHE A 5 5.99 1.75 -3.14
CA PHE A 5 7.02 1.47 -4.15
C PHE A 5 6.40 0.76 -5.37
N GLY A 6 6.94 1.03 -6.56
CA GLY A 6 6.57 0.44 -7.84
C GLY A 6 7.34 -0.85 -8.14
N GLY A 7 7.55 -1.17 -9.42
CA GLY A 7 8.13 -2.47 -9.83
C GLY A 7 7.09 -3.45 -10.35
N ALA A 8 6.06 -2.92 -11.04
CA ALA A 8 5.04 -3.68 -11.79
C ALA A 8 4.41 -4.85 -11.01
N TYR A 9 4.28 -4.70 -9.69
CA TYR A 9 3.79 -5.73 -8.76
C TYR A 9 4.64 -7.01 -8.68
N THR A 10 5.80 -7.09 -9.32
CA THR A 10 6.64 -8.30 -9.34
C THR A 10 7.92 -8.16 -8.53
N GLU A 11 8.37 -6.93 -8.29
CA GLU A 11 9.62 -6.63 -7.60
C GLU A 11 9.54 -5.36 -6.76
N GLY A 12 10.59 -5.08 -6.00
CA GLY A 12 10.70 -3.91 -5.14
C GLY A 12 10.61 -4.23 -3.64
N ALA A 13 10.86 -3.21 -2.83
CA ALA A 13 10.80 -3.30 -1.37
C ALA A 13 10.65 -1.91 -0.75
N GLY A 14 10.01 -1.84 0.43
CA GLY A 14 9.96 -0.63 1.26
C GLY A 14 11.32 -0.22 1.85
N SER A 15 12.32 -1.08 1.74
CA SER A 15 13.71 -0.79 2.10
C SER A 15 14.55 -0.28 0.92
N SER A 16 13.93 0.00 -0.23
CA SER A 16 14.64 0.48 -1.41
C SER A 16 15.35 1.82 -1.12
N PRO A 17 16.63 1.97 -1.50
CA PRO A 17 17.34 3.25 -1.37
C PRO A 17 16.65 4.41 -2.09
N HIS A 18 15.87 4.13 -3.13
CA HIS A 18 15.08 5.14 -3.85
C HIS A 18 13.94 5.74 -3.01
N THR A 19 13.64 5.12 -1.87
CA THR A 19 12.58 5.54 -0.93
C THR A 19 13.14 6.03 0.39
N ASP A 20 14.45 6.34 0.44
CA ASP A 20 15.09 6.89 1.63
C ASP A 20 14.44 8.22 2.04
N GLY A 21 13.80 8.19 3.21
CA GLY A 21 13.07 9.30 3.78
C GLY A 21 13.93 10.24 4.63
N GLU A 22 15.23 10.00 4.80
CA GLU A 22 16.07 10.72 5.77
C GLU A 22 16.03 12.24 5.55
N ALA A 23 16.19 12.70 4.31
CA ALA A 23 16.18 14.12 3.98
C ALA A 23 14.85 14.80 4.33
N LEU A 24 13.72 14.11 4.11
CA LEU A 24 12.39 14.60 4.46
C LEU A 24 12.15 14.55 5.97
N ALA A 25 12.64 13.52 6.64
CA ALA A 25 12.57 13.39 8.09
C ALA A 25 13.31 14.53 8.80
N ARG A 26 14.47 14.94 8.28
CA ARG A 26 15.21 16.12 8.76
C ARG A 26 14.43 17.44 8.62
N GLN A 27 13.46 17.49 7.70
CA GLN A 27 12.55 18.63 7.52
C GLN A 27 11.27 18.52 8.36
N GLY A 28 11.17 17.54 9.25
CA GLY A 28 10.03 17.34 10.15
C GLY A 28 8.90 16.49 9.58
N ALA A 29 9.09 15.84 8.44
CA ALA A 29 8.09 14.91 7.89
C ALA A 29 8.24 13.51 8.51
N VAL A 30 7.12 12.86 8.84
CA VAL A 30 7.12 11.42 9.12
C VAL A 30 7.00 10.66 7.80
N VAL A 31 8.00 9.85 7.46
CA VAL A 31 8.00 9.03 6.25
C VAL A 31 7.76 7.57 6.63
N VAL A 32 6.75 6.97 6.01
CA VAL A 32 6.41 5.56 6.18
C VAL A 32 6.57 4.84 4.84
N THR A 33 7.47 3.85 4.82
CA THR A 33 7.56 2.83 3.78
C THR A 33 7.06 1.50 4.35
N PHE A 34 6.63 0.59 3.50
CA PHE A 34 6.11 -0.72 3.91
C PHE A 34 6.34 -1.73 2.79
N ASN A 35 6.15 -3.02 3.09
CA ASN A 35 6.14 -4.09 2.10
C ASN A 35 4.71 -4.55 1.83
N TYR A 36 4.42 -4.88 0.57
CA TYR A 36 3.21 -5.60 0.16
C TYR A 36 3.60 -6.82 -0.65
N ARG A 37 2.73 -7.83 -0.70
CA ARG A 37 2.99 -9.05 -1.47
C ARG A 37 3.09 -8.77 -2.96
N LEU A 38 4.05 -9.43 -3.60
CA LEU A 38 4.38 -9.30 -5.02
C LEU A 38 4.08 -10.60 -5.78
N GLY A 39 4.05 -10.49 -7.10
CA GLY A 39 3.88 -11.58 -8.04
C GLY A 39 2.66 -12.45 -7.71
N PRO A 40 2.76 -13.78 -7.87
CA PRO A 40 1.68 -14.69 -7.53
C PRO A 40 1.21 -14.59 -6.06
N PHE A 41 2.09 -14.26 -5.12
CA PHE A 41 1.69 -14.13 -3.71
C PHE A 41 0.78 -12.93 -3.46
N GLY A 42 0.91 -11.87 -4.26
CA GLY A 42 0.08 -10.67 -4.17
C GLY A 42 -1.12 -10.71 -5.10
N PHE A 43 -1.00 -11.32 -6.27
CA PHE A 43 -1.91 -11.06 -7.39
C PHE A 43 -2.43 -12.32 -8.11
N PHE A 44 -2.13 -13.52 -7.59
CA PHE A 44 -2.71 -14.74 -8.14
C PHE A 44 -4.21 -14.84 -7.84
N SER A 45 -4.99 -15.15 -8.88
CA SER A 45 -6.44 -15.33 -8.80
C SER A 45 -6.80 -16.74 -9.26
N HIS A 46 -7.65 -17.42 -8.48
CA HIS A 46 -8.15 -18.76 -8.80
C HIS A 46 -9.58 -18.93 -8.31
N PRO A 47 -10.46 -19.68 -9.01
CA PRO A 47 -11.85 -19.89 -8.58
C PRO A 47 -11.99 -20.44 -7.16
N GLU A 48 -11.12 -21.35 -6.74
CA GLU A 48 -11.13 -21.90 -5.37
C GLU A 48 -10.78 -20.84 -4.33
N LEU A 49 -9.77 -20.00 -4.60
CA LEU A 49 -9.40 -18.87 -3.74
C LEU A 49 -10.51 -17.81 -3.67
N THR A 50 -11.20 -17.60 -4.79
CA THR A 50 -12.38 -16.71 -4.87
C THR A 50 -13.53 -17.24 -4.02
N ASN A 51 -13.75 -18.56 -3.99
CA ASN A 51 -14.77 -19.20 -3.18
C ASN A 51 -14.43 -19.14 -1.67
N GLU A 52 -13.17 -19.28 -1.31
CA GLU A 52 -12.69 -19.19 0.07
C GLU A 52 -12.73 -17.77 0.65
N SER A 53 -12.63 -16.73 -0.19
CA SER A 53 -12.42 -15.36 0.29
C SER A 53 -13.63 -14.73 0.99
N GLY A 54 -14.82 -15.33 0.87
CA GLY A 54 -16.06 -14.81 1.48
C GLY A 54 -16.59 -13.51 0.84
N HIS A 55 -15.86 -12.94 -0.11
CA HIS A 55 -16.24 -11.74 -0.86
C HIS A 55 -16.25 -11.96 -2.38
N ASN A 56 -16.23 -13.22 -2.82
CA ASN A 56 -16.31 -13.66 -4.22
C ASN A 56 -15.30 -12.96 -5.13
N ALA A 57 -14.07 -12.77 -4.63
CA ALA A 57 -12.95 -12.23 -5.40
C ALA A 57 -11.60 -12.73 -4.86
N SER A 58 -10.58 -12.87 -5.70
CA SER A 58 -9.19 -13.15 -5.32
C SER A 58 -8.22 -12.49 -6.32
N GLY A 59 -6.96 -12.29 -5.93
CA GLY A 59 -5.92 -11.74 -6.82
C GLY A 59 -5.55 -10.28 -6.63
N ASN A 60 -5.91 -9.66 -5.51
CA ASN A 60 -5.54 -8.28 -5.16
C ASN A 60 -4.97 -8.20 -3.73
N GLN A 61 -4.29 -9.24 -3.29
CA GLN A 61 -3.87 -9.38 -1.90
C GLN A 61 -2.74 -8.41 -1.57
N GLY A 62 -1.88 -8.09 -2.56
CA GLY A 62 -0.91 -7.01 -2.45
C GLY A 62 -1.57 -5.63 -2.26
N LEU A 63 -2.69 -5.36 -2.94
CA LEU A 63 -3.45 -4.13 -2.71
C LEU A 63 -4.12 -4.13 -1.32
N MET A 64 -4.60 -5.28 -0.86
CA MET A 64 -5.15 -5.41 0.50
C MET A 64 -4.09 -5.16 1.58
N ASP A 65 -2.83 -5.59 1.35
CA ASP A 65 -1.72 -5.27 2.25
C ASP A 65 -1.47 -3.76 2.32
N ALA A 66 -1.51 -3.06 1.18
CA ALA A 66 -1.36 -1.61 1.14
C ALA A 66 -2.51 -0.88 1.88
N ILE A 67 -3.74 -1.37 1.76
CA ILE A 67 -4.89 -0.84 2.52
C ILE A 67 -4.71 -1.09 4.01
N ALA A 68 -4.28 -2.29 4.40
CA ALA A 68 -4.04 -2.65 5.80
C ALA A 68 -2.92 -1.79 6.40
N ALA A 69 -1.82 -1.59 5.67
CA ALA A 69 -0.72 -0.73 6.08
C ALA A 69 -1.18 0.73 6.24
N LEU A 70 -1.99 1.26 5.30
CA LEU A 70 -2.53 2.60 5.43
C LEU A 70 -3.46 2.74 6.65
N ARG A 71 -4.32 1.75 6.91
CA ARG A 71 -5.18 1.74 8.12
C ARG A 71 -4.33 1.74 9.38
N TRP A 72 -3.27 0.92 9.42
CA TRP A 72 -2.33 0.91 10.54
C TRP A 72 -1.69 2.29 10.74
N VAL A 73 -1.23 2.93 9.67
CA VAL A 73 -0.67 4.30 9.73
C VAL A 73 -1.71 5.28 10.27
N GLN A 74 -2.94 5.28 9.75
CA GLN A 74 -3.99 6.17 10.24
C GLN A 74 -4.27 5.99 11.75
N THR A 75 -4.18 4.78 12.26
CA THR A 75 -4.39 4.51 13.70
C THR A 75 -3.16 4.87 14.55
N ASN A 76 -1.94 4.75 14.04
CA ASN A 76 -0.73 4.77 14.86
C ASN A 76 0.18 5.99 14.65
N ILE A 77 0.07 6.71 13.54
CA ILE A 77 1.07 7.71 13.14
C ILE A 77 1.20 8.89 14.12
N ALA A 78 0.16 9.16 14.92
CA ALA A 78 0.19 10.16 15.98
C ALA A 78 1.27 9.87 17.02
N ALA A 79 1.54 8.59 17.33
CA ALA A 79 2.59 8.20 18.27
C ALA A 79 4.01 8.49 17.74
N PHE A 80 4.16 8.67 16.42
CA PHE A 80 5.41 8.99 15.75
C PHE A 80 5.53 10.48 15.40
N GLY A 81 4.62 11.33 15.89
CA GLY A 81 4.63 12.77 15.63
C GLY A 81 3.98 13.18 14.30
N GLY A 82 3.26 12.30 13.62
CA GLY A 82 2.51 12.63 12.40
C GLY A 82 1.04 12.96 12.68
N ASP A 83 0.38 13.64 11.74
CA ASP A 83 -1.08 13.85 11.80
C ASP A 83 -1.82 12.77 10.99
N PRO A 84 -2.66 11.92 11.61
CA PRO A 84 -3.40 10.87 10.92
C PRO A 84 -4.40 11.40 9.87
N ARG A 85 -4.79 12.67 9.95
CA ARG A 85 -5.66 13.34 8.97
C ARG A 85 -4.89 13.94 7.80
N ASN A 86 -3.57 14.03 7.89
CA ASN A 86 -2.68 14.59 6.87
C ASN A 86 -1.66 13.56 6.39
N VAL A 87 -2.16 12.46 5.81
CA VAL A 87 -1.31 11.42 5.21
C VAL A 87 -1.27 11.62 3.69
N LEU A 88 -0.23 12.29 3.21
CA LEU A 88 0.09 12.35 1.78
C LEU A 88 0.55 10.97 1.30
N LYS A 89 -0.12 10.42 0.27
CA LYS A 89 0.19 9.14 -0.36
C LYS A 89 1.01 9.41 -1.62
N LEU A 90 2.22 8.85 -1.67
CA LEU A 90 3.11 8.99 -2.81
C LEU A 90 3.39 7.63 -3.44
N TYR A 91 3.58 7.68 -4.75
CA TYR A 91 3.76 6.55 -5.64
C TYR A 91 5.07 6.77 -6.37
N SER A 92 5.91 5.74 -6.49
CA SER A 92 7.11 5.86 -7.33
C SER A 92 6.72 6.03 -8.80
N ALA A 93 7.55 6.72 -9.59
CA ALA A 93 7.27 6.95 -11.01
C ALA A 93 7.01 5.66 -11.83
N ASP A 94 7.50 4.51 -11.37
CA ASP A 94 7.32 3.20 -12.02
C ASP A 94 6.11 2.41 -11.49
N SER A 95 5.28 3.00 -10.62
CA SER A 95 4.08 2.33 -10.12
C SER A 95 2.90 2.62 -11.02
N ASP A 96 2.16 1.57 -11.36
CA ASP A 96 0.92 1.63 -12.12
C ASP A 96 -0.13 2.50 -11.40
N GLU A 97 -0.17 3.78 -11.76
CA GLU A 97 -1.04 4.84 -11.21
C GLU A 97 -2.53 4.45 -11.27
N GLU A 98 -2.88 3.49 -12.12
CA GLU A 98 -4.25 3.15 -12.49
C GLU A 98 -4.90 2.11 -11.56
N ALA A 99 -4.18 1.09 -11.07
CA ALA A 99 -4.79 0.01 -10.28
C ALA A 99 -5.21 0.46 -8.86
N THR A 100 -4.55 1.48 -8.32
CA THR A 100 -4.91 2.06 -7.01
C THR A 100 -6.03 3.11 -7.14
N ARG A 101 -6.20 3.73 -8.32
CA ARG A 101 -7.37 4.59 -8.64
C ARG A 101 -8.60 3.77 -9.06
N ALA A 102 -8.41 2.55 -9.57
CA ALA A 102 -9.46 1.72 -10.13
C ALA A 102 -10.33 1.05 -9.05
N SER A 103 -11.60 1.47 -9.00
CA SER A 103 -12.82 0.73 -8.63
C SER A 103 -12.86 -0.15 -7.36
N CYS A 104 -11.91 -1.07 -7.14
CA CYS A 104 -11.86 -2.03 -6.03
C CYS A 104 -11.80 -1.36 -4.65
N MET A 105 -11.06 -0.25 -4.51
CA MET A 105 -10.92 0.42 -3.20
C MET A 105 -12.19 1.13 -2.73
N ARG A 106 -13.11 1.51 -3.64
CA ARG A 106 -14.39 2.14 -3.25
C ARG A 106 -15.34 1.15 -2.56
N ARG A 107 -15.26 -0.14 -2.92
CA ARG A 107 -16.14 -1.18 -2.37
C ARG A 107 -15.69 -1.65 -0.99
N PHE A 108 -14.39 -1.64 -0.71
CA PHE A 108 -13.81 -2.00 0.60
C PHE A 108 -13.90 -0.90 1.67
N TRP A 109 -14.19 0.35 1.29
CA TRP A 109 -14.34 1.48 2.22
C TRP A 109 -15.78 1.71 2.71
N ARG A 110 -16.76 0.97 2.18
CA ARG A 110 -18.19 1.08 2.57
C ARG A 110 -18.71 -0.14 3.35
N GLY A 111 -17.80 -0.97 3.89
CA GLY A 111 -18.13 -2.08 4.79
C GLY A 111 -17.74 -1.75 6.21
#